data_AF-A0A4S8NMY4-F1
#
_entry.id   AF-A0A4S8NMY4-F1
#
_cell.length_a   1.000
_cell.length_b   1.000
_cell.length_c   1.000
_cell.angle_alpha   90.00
_cell.angle_beta   90.00
_cell.angle_gamma   90.00
#
_symmetry.space_group_name_H-M   'P 1'
#
loop_
_entity.id
_entity.type
_entity.pdbx_description
1 polymer ?
#
loop_
_entity_poly.entity_id
_entity_poly.type
_entity_poly.pdbx_seq_one_letter_code
_entity_poly.pdbx_strand_id
1 'polypeptide(L)'
;MPFPVPAPPRVPQRVLVAAAPGPALNEAVERLAGMLDLPLVLAQDLGARDAARLAAFDGWVATIEDAVAGLYLLPRADLLLQVQVEVAGTLRGFVRRTVRRMRSDTAPEIDLSWIDTVATSHPELPLVRLTGPEEIAAWLDGIEGLSRGSASS
;
A
#
# COMPACT_ATOMS: atom_id res chain seq x y z
N MET A 1 -4.97 14.41 18.19
CA MET A 1 -5.77 13.17 18.30
C MET A 1 -5.67 12.50 16.94
N PRO A 2 -4.83 11.46 16.75
CA PRO A 2 -4.91 10.67 15.53
C PRO A 2 -6.30 10.03 15.49
N PHE A 3 -7.05 10.25 14.42
CA PHE A 3 -8.29 9.53 14.20
C PHE A 3 -7.94 8.04 14.05
N PRO A 4 -8.69 7.12 14.66
CA PRO A 4 -8.42 5.70 14.48
C PRO A 4 -8.57 5.36 13.00
N VAL A 5 -7.49 4.86 12.40
CA VAL A 5 -7.53 4.34 11.03
C VAL A 5 -8.45 3.11 11.04
N PRO A 6 -9.47 3.05 10.18
CA PRO A 6 -10.39 1.92 10.18
C PRO A 6 -9.64 0.62 9.85
N ALA A 7 -9.74 -0.36 10.75
CA ALA A 7 -9.32 -1.71 10.46
C ALA A 7 -10.34 -2.38 9.52
N PRO A 8 -9.91 -3.25 8.59
CA PRO A 8 -10.82 -3.98 7.72
C PRO A 8 -11.74 -4.90 8.55
N PRO A 9 -12.98 -5.16 8.09
CA PRO A 9 -13.98 -5.94 8.84
C PRO A 9 -13.63 -7.43 8.98
N ARG A 10 -12.66 -7.91 8.20
CA ARG A 10 -12.13 -9.27 8.21
C ARG A 10 -10.63 -9.23 7.88
N VAL A 11 -9.91 -10.30 8.24
CA VAL A 11 -8.51 -10.47 7.84
C VAL A 11 -8.44 -10.53 6.30
N PRO A 12 -7.79 -9.55 5.63
CA PRO A 12 -7.72 -9.55 4.18
C PRO A 12 -6.77 -10.65 3.69
N GLN A 13 -7.10 -11.29 2.57
CA GLN A 13 -6.26 -12.32 1.96
C GLN A 13 -5.55 -11.80 0.72
N ARG A 14 -6.11 -10.78 0.06
CA ARG A 14 -5.56 -10.18 -1.16
C ARG A 14 -5.40 -8.69 -0.98
N VAL A 15 -4.20 -8.25 -0.59
CA VAL A 15 -3.91 -6.85 -0.25
C VAL A 15 -3.12 -6.19 -1.35
N LEU A 16 -3.64 -5.08 -1.87
CA LEU A 16 -2.98 -4.24 -2.85
C LEU A 16 -2.43 -2.99 -2.15
N VAL A 17 -1.13 -2.72 -2.28
CA VAL A 17 -0.46 -1.59 -1.63
C VAL A 17 0.04 -0.61 -2.69
N ALA A 18 -0.55 0.58 -2.73
CA ALA A 18 -0.19 1.64 -3.66
C ALA A 18 0.59 2.73 -2.93
N ALA A 19 1.87 2.86 -3.24
CA ALA A 19 2.77 3.76 -2.54
C ALA A 19 4.04 3.99 -3.36
N ALA A 20 4.74 5.10 -3.08
CA ALA A 20 6.07 5.30 -3.65
C ALA A 20 7.08 4.33 -3.00
N PRO A 21 7.98 3.70 -3.78
CA PRO A 21 8.93 2.73 -3.26
C PRO A 21 9.90 3.40 -2.29
N GLY A 22 10.24 2.68 -1.23
CA GLY A 22 11.19 3.16 -0.23
C GLY A 22 11.38 2.16 0.90
N PRO A 23 12.47 2.27 1.68
CA PRO A 23 12.80 1.30 2.72
C PRO A 23 11.68 1.09 3.76
N ALA A 24 11.04 2.19 4.18
CA ALA A 24 9.94 2.14 5.14
C ALA A 24 8.70 1.43 4.59
N LEU A 25 8.42 1.55 3.29
CA LEU A 25 7.34 0.81 2.65
C LEU A 25 7.68 -0.68 2.61
N ASN A 26 8.90 -1.03 2.18
CA ASN A 26 9.36 -2.42 2.07
C ASN A 26 9.25 -3.14 3.41
N GLU A 27 9.77 -2.53 4.49
CA GLU A 27 9.65 -3.09 5.85
C GLU A 27 8.19 -3.27 6.28
N ALA A 28 7.33 -2.29 5.98
CA ALA A 28 5.91 -2.36 6.32
C ALA A 28 5.18 -3.48 5.56
N VAL A 29 5.44 -3.66 4.25
CA VAL A 29 4.79 -4.69 3.45
C VAL A 29 5.33 -6.09 3.72
N GLU A 30 6.62 -6.22 4.06
CA GLU A 30 7.21 -7.47 4.53
C GLU A 30 6.59 -7.89 5.86
N ARG A 31 6.47 -6.94 6.80
CA ARG A 31 5.81 -7.19 8.08
C ARG A 31 4.34 -7.57 7.89
N LEU A 32 3.60 -6.86 7.03
CA LEU A 32 2.20 -7.17 6.72
C LEU A 32 2.06 -8.59 6.15
N ALA A 33 2.87 -8.92 5.14
CA ALA A 33 2.85 -10.23 4.50
C ALA A 33 3.15 -11.35 5.51
N GLY A 34 4.17 -11.17 6.36
CA GLY A 34 4.52 -12.11 7.42
C GLY A 34 3.43 -12.25 8.49
N MET A 35 2.75 -11.16 8.86
CA MET A 35 1.63 -11.21 9.79
C MET A 35 0.40 -11.93 9.26
N LEU A 36 0.15 -11.81 7.95
CA LEU A 36 -0.96 -12.48 7.27
C LEU A 36 -0.61 -13.90 6.81
N ASP A 37 0.65 -14.29 6.90
CA ASP A 37 1.20 -15.53 6.33
C ASP A 37 0.92 -15.66 4.82
N LEU A 38 1.17 -14.57 4.09
CA LEU A 38 0.89 -14.44 2.66
C LEU A 38 2.16 -14.17 1.84
N PRO A 39 2.22 -14.61 0.57
CA PRO A 39 3.32 -14.26 -0.31
C PRO A 39 3.31 -12.77 -0.64
N LEU A 40 4.48 -12.13 -0.55
CA LEU A 40 4.72 -10.75 -0.99
C LEU A 40 5.21 -10.72 -2.44
N VAL A 41 4.60 -9.87 -3.27
CA VAL A 41 5.04 -9.58 -4.64
C VAL A 41 5.25 -8.08 -4.80
N LEU A 42 6.47 -7.68 -5.16
CA LEU A 42 6.81 -6.28 -5.33
C LEU A 42 6.47 -5.80 -6.74
N ALA A 43 6.13 -4.52 -6.90
CA ALA A 43 5.78 -3.88 -8.17
C ALA A 43 6.84 -4.09 -9.25
N GLN A 44 8.13 -4.01 -8.88
CA GLN A 44 9.26 -4.24 -9.78
C GLN A 44 9.31 -5.67 -10.37
N ASP A 45 8.69 -6.63 -9.69
CA ASP A 45 8.62 -8.04 -10.07
C ASP A 45 7.27 -8.38 -10.73
N LEU A 46 6.38 -7.40 -10.88
CA LEU A 46 5.00 -7.57 -11.29
C LEU A 46 4.76 -7.08 -12.73
N GLY A 47 5.08 -7.91 -13.71
CA GLY A 47 4.66 -7.70 -15.09
C GLY A 47 3.15 -7.95 -15.30
N ALA A 48 2.57 -7.45 -16.39
CA ALA A 48 1.13 -7.62 -16.69
C ALA A 48 0.67 -9.10 -16.71
N ARG A 49 1.50 -10.00 -17.25
CA ARG A 49 1.22 -11.44 -17.27
C ARG A 49 1.24 -12.05 -15.87
N ASP A 50 2.16 -11.58 -15.03
CA ASP A 50 2.33 -12.08 -13.67
C ASP A 50 1.22 -11.54 -12.77
N ALA A 51 0.76 -10.31 -12.97
CA ALA A 51 -0.42 -9.75 -12.31
C ALA A 51 -1.68 -10.58 -12.59
N ALA A 52 -1.93 -10.94 -13.85
CA ALA A 52 -3.07 -11.79 -14.21
C ALA A 52 -3.00 -13.19 -13.55
N ARG A 53 -1.79 -13.76 -13.45
CA ARG A 53 -1.58 -15.04 -12.77
C ARG A 53 -1.74 -14.91 -11.25
N LEU A 54 -1.20 -13.86 -10.65
CA LEU A 54 -1.30 -13.58 -9.22
C LEU A 54 -2.76 -13.42 -8.78
N ALA A 55 -3.58 -12.75 -9.60
CA ALA A 55 -5.00 -12.56 -9.32
C ALA A 55 -5.80 -13.89 -9.23
N ALA A 56 -5.28 -14.98 -9.77
CA ALA A 56 -5.91 -16.31 -9.69
C ALA A 56 -5.68 -17.01 -8.35
N PHE A 57 -4.75 -16.54 -7.52
CA PHE A 57 -4.49 -17.10 -6.20
C PHE A 57 -5.41 -16.50 -5.14
N ASP A 58 -5.66 -17.30 -4.10
CA ASP A 58 -6.55 -16.92 -3.01
C ASP A 58 -5.91 -16.00 -1.98
N GLY A 59 -4.58 -15.88 -1.97
CA GLY A 59 -3.84 -15.06 -1.00
C GLY A 59 -2.56 -14.43 -1.55
N TRP A 60 -2.38 -13.12 -1.33
CA TRP A 60 -1.20 -12.35 -1.70
C TRP A 60 -1.18 -10.94 -1.07
N VAL A 61 0.02 -10.40 -0.91
CA VAL A 61 0.27 -8.97 -0.71
C VAL A 61 1.05 -8.48 -1.92
N ALA A 62 0.55 -7.47 -2.62
CA ALA A 62 1.19 -6.94 -3.83
C ALA A 62 1.39 -5.43 -3.73
N THR A 63 2.60 -4.94 -4.02
CA THR A 63 2.81 -3.51 -4.23
C THR A 63 2.56 -3.14 -5.69
N ILE A 64 1.99 -1.96 -5.93
CA ILE A 64 1.76 -1.43 -7.28
C ILE A 64 2.13 0.05 -7.36
N GLU A 65 2.71 0.41 -8.50
CA GLU A 65 3.14 1.78 -8.80
C GLU A 65 2.27 2.42 -9.89
N ASP A 66 1.65 1.60 -10.75
CA ASP A 66 0.82 2.05 -11.86
C ASP A 66 -0.55 1.35 -11.93
N ALA A 67 -1.45 1.96 -12.71
CA ALA A 67 -2.81 1.48 -12.89
C ALA A 67 -2.91 0.21 -13.74
N VAL A 68 -1.91 -0.12 -14.58
CA VAL A 68 -1.98 -1.22 -15.54
C VAL A 68 -1.94 -2.57 -14.84
N ALA A 69 -1.01 -2.76 -13.89
CA ALA A 69 -1.00 -3.95 -13.04
C ALA A 69 -2.27 -3.99 -12.15
N GLY A 70 -2.72 -2.83 -11.70
CA GLY A 70 -3.96 -2.65 -10.93
C GLY A 70 -5.20 -3.23 -11.62
N LEU A 71 -5.31 -3.14 -12.95
CA LEU A 71 -6.46 -3.66 -13.71
C LEU A 71 -6.74 -5.14 -13.47
N TYR A 72 -5.69 -5.95 -13.23
CA TYR A 72 -5.84 -7.39 -12.99
C TYR A 72 -6.08 -7.73 -11.53
N LEU A 73 -5.48 -6.98 -10.60
CA LEU A 73 -5.48 -7.28 -9.18
C LEU A 73 -6.67 -6.67 -8.44
N LEU A 74 -7.11 -5.46 -8.80
CA LEU A 74 -8.20 -4.74 -8.15
C LEU A 74 -9.50 -5.53 -8.05
N PRO A 75 -9.96 -6.26 -9.10
CA PRO A 75 -11.21 -7.02 -9.04
C PRO A 75 -11.18 -8.19 -8.04
N ARG A 76 -9.99 -8.57 -7.56
CA ARG A 76 -9.77 -9.67 -6.61
C ARG A 76 -9.25 -9.19 -5.26
N ALA A 77 -8.81 -7.94 -5.16
CA ALA A 77 -8.32 -7.38 -3.92
C ALA A 77 -9.43 -7.36 -2.87
N ASP A 78 -9.10 -7.74 -1.63
CA ASP A 78 -9.98 -7.55 -0.48
C ASP A 78 -9.76 -6.18 0.17
N LEU A 79 -8.63 -5.53 -0.13
CA LEU A 79 -8.20 -4.27 0.46
C LEU A 79 -7.24 -3.53 -0.48
N LEU A 80 -7.47 -2.23 -0.64
CA LEU A 80 -6.49 -1.29 -1.20
C LEU A 80 -5.91 -0.42 -0.10
N LEU A 81 -4.59 -0.45 0.06
CA LEU A 81 -3.84 0.36 1.01
C LEU A 81 -3.06 1.43 0.25
N GLN A 82 -3.43 2.69 0.43
CA GLN A 82 -2.63 3.82 -0.06
C GLN A 82 -1.69 4.28 1.04
N VAL A 83 -0.37 4.25 0.78
CA VAL A 83 0.62 4.74 1.73
C VAL A 83 1.32 5.97 1.16
N GLN A 84 1.18 7.09 1.87
CA GLN A 84 1.86 8.35 1.59
C GLN A 84 2.83 8.63 2.73
N VAL A 85 4.07 8.14 2.62
CA VAL A 85 5.11 8.50 3.58
C VAL A 85 5.74 9.81 3.13
N GLU A 86 5.24 10.95 3.62
CA GLU A 86 6.07 12.15 3.60
C GLU A 86 7.23 11.94 4.58
N VAL A 87 8.47 11.98 4.06
CA VAL A 87 9.66 11.98 4.92
C VAL A 87 9.77 13.34 5.60
N ALA A 88 8.97 13.56 6.63
CA ALA A 88 9.09 14.70 7.52
C ALA A 88 10.40 14.54 8.34
N GLY A 89 11.31 15.51 8.22
CA GLY A 89 12.32 15.74 9.26
C GLY A 89 13.79 15.49 8.93
N THR A 90 14.20 15.19 7.69
CA THR A 90 15.61 15.43 7.32
C THR A 90 15.72 16.82 6.71
N LEU A 91 16.78 17.58 7.03
CA LEU A 91 17.10 18.90 6.48
C LEU A 91 17.01 19.01 4.93
N ARG A 92 16.84 17.91 4.20
CA ARG A 92 16.47 17.85 2.77
C ARG A 92 15.08 18.41 2.43
N GLY A 93 14.11 18.41 3.35
CA GLY A 93 12.74 18.88 3.09
C GLY A 93 12.64 20.39 2.86
N PHE A 94 13.40 21.17 3.61
CA PHE A 94 13.45 22.64 3.44
C PHE A 94 14.25 23.06 2.21
N VAL A 95 15.27 22.29 1.83
CA VAL A 95 16.09 22.55 0.64
C VAL A 95 15.30 22.26 -0.65
N ARG A 96 14.37 21.29 -0.65
CA ARG A 96 13.52 21.00 -1.83
C ARG A 96 12.69 22.20 -2.29
N ARG A 97 12.13 22.99 -1.35
CA ARG A 97 11.32 24.17 -1.72
C ARG A 97 12.16 25.26 -2.38
N THR A 98 13.43 25.38 -2.02
CA THR A 98 14.37 26.36 -2.59
C THR A 98 15.10 25.83 -3.83
N VAL A 99 15.34 24.52 -3.94
CA VAL A 99 16.06 23.89 -5.08
C VAL A 99 15.13 23.49 -6.23
N ARG A 100 13.80 23.52 -6.05
CA ARG A 100 12.81 23.32 -7.14
C ARG A 100 12.98 24.28 -8.32
N ARG A 101 13.80 25.33 -8.19
CA ARG A 101 14.14 26.25 -9.28
C ARG A 101 15.41 25.89 -10.06
N MET A 102 16.23 24.92 -9.63
CA MET A 102 17.58 24.76 -10.19
C MET A 102 18.01 23.35 -10.63
N ARG A 103 17.30 22.25 -10.34
CA ARG A 103 17.73 20.92 -10.84
C ARG A 103 16.59 20.02 -11.30
N SER A 104 16.51 19.91 -12.63
CA SER A 104 15.71 18.96 -13.41
C SER A 104 16.28 17.53 -13.34
N ASP A 105 16.43 16.97 -12.14
CA ASP A 105 16.88 15.58 -11.95
C ASP A 105 16.18 14.93 -10.75
N THR A 106 14.86 15.11 -10.68
CA THR A 106 14.02 14.54 -9.63
C THR A 106 13.51 13.19 -10.12
N ALA A 107 13.75 12.12 -9.34
CA ALA A 107 13.14 10.81 -9.55
C ALA A 107 11.64 10.98 -9.86
N PRO A 108 11.08 10.20 -10.81
CA PRO A 108 9.72 10.40 -11.28
C PRO A 108 8.76 10.45 -10.08
N GLU A 109 7.96 11.51 -10.02
CA GLU A 109 6.88 11.64 -9.05
C GLU A 109 5.84 10.58 -9.43
N ILE A 110 5.65 9.58 -8.58
CA ILE A 110 4.68 8.52 -8.83
C ILE A 110 3.28 9.12 -8.75
N ASP A 111 2.56 9.03 -9.87
CA ASP A 111 1.20 9.50 -9.96
C ASP A 111 0.27 8.48 -9.29
N LEU A 112 -0.16 8.78 -8.07
CA LEU A 112 -1.15 8.00 -7.33
C LEU A 112 -2.59 8.50 -7.53
N SER A 113 -2.83 9.45 -8.45
CA SER A 113 -4.16 10.01 -8.71
C SER A 113 -5.15 8.98 -9.26
N TRP A 114 -4.65 7.88 -9.85
CA TRP A 114 -5.48 6.77 -10.31
C TRP A 114 -6.25 6.10 -9.16
N ILE A 115 -5.78 6.20 -7.91
CA ILE A 115 -6.46 5.62 -6.73
C ILE A 115 -7.84 6.26 -6.52
N ASP A 116 -7.98 7.56 -6.79
CA ASP A 116 -9.28 8.24 -6.66
C ASP A 116 -10.28 7.73 -7.72
N THR A 117 -9.77 7.36 -8.90
CA THR A 117 -10.57 6.72 -9.96
C THR A 117 -11.01 5.31 -9.55
N VAL A 118 -10.13 4.58 -8.84
CA VAL A 118 -10.44 3.24 -8.33
C VAL A 118 -11.49 3.28 -7.24
N ALA A 119 -11.40 4.22 -6.29
CA ALA A 119 -12.43 4.40 -5.27
C ALA A 119 -13.82 4.67 -5.86
N THR A 120 -13.86 5.34 -7.02
CA THR A 120 -15.11 5.60 -7.75
C THR A 120 -15.60 4.36 -8.52
N SER A 121 -14.68 3.56 -9.08
CA SER A 121 -15.00 2.42 -9.94
C SER A 121 -15.25 1.11 -9.16
N HIS A 122 -14.71 1.01 -7.95
CA HIS A 122 -14.82 -0.12 -7.02
C HIS A 122 -15.23 0.36 -5.62
N PRO A 123 -16.44 0.94 -5.47
CA PRO A 123 -16.90 1.50 -4.20
C PRO A 123 -17.00 0.45 -3.07
N GLU A 124 -17.09 -0.83 -3.43
CA GLU A 124 -17.09 -1.96 -2.50
C GLU A 124 -15.71 -2.33 -1.97
N LEU A 125 -14.62 -1.91 -2.64
CA LEU A 125 -13.26 -2.21 -2.23
C LEU A 125 -12.85 -1.27 -1.08
N PRO A 126 -12.59 -1.80 0.14
CA PRO A 126 -12.12 -0.97 1.23
C PRO A 126 -10.81 -0.26 0.85
N LEU A 127 -10.78 1.05 1.00
CA LEU A 127 -9.60 1.89 0.81
C LEU A 127 -9.14 2.44 2.16
N VAL A 128 -7.92 2.08 2.56
CA VAL A 128 -7.26 2.65 3.74
C VAL A 128 -6.14 3.57 3.27
N ARG A 129 -6.13 4.81 3.78
CA ARG A 129 -5.09 5.80 3.49
C ARG A 129 -4.25 6.02 4.74
N LEU A 130 -2.94 5.84 4.60
CA LEU A 130 -1.95 6.02 5.66
C LEU A 130 -0.98 7.13 5.24
N THR A 131 -0.81 8.14 6.08
CA THR A 131 -0.07 9.37 5.79
C THR A 131 1.27 9.50 6.53
N GLY A 132 1.72 8.43 7.17
CA GLY A 132 3.01 8.42 7.86
C GLY A 132 3.33 7.12 8.60
N PRO A 133 4.55 7.00 9.13
CA PRO A 133 5.02 5.78 9.80
C PRO A 133 4.22 5.43 11.05
N GLU A 134 3.73 6.42 11.80
CA GLU A 134 2.91 6.18 12.99
C GLU A 134 1.55 5.56 12.64
N GLU A 135 0.90 6.03 11.57
CA GLU A 135 -0.36 5.48 11.10
C GLU A 135 -0.17 4.06 10.54
N ILE A 136 0.94 3.80 9.85
CA ILE A 136 1.32 2.47 9.40
C ILE A 136 1.47 1.52 10.59
N ALA A 137 2.25 1.89 11.60
CA ALA A 137 2.45 1.06 12.78
C ALA A 137 1.13 0.76 13.51
N ALA A 138 0.33 1.80 13.77
CA ALA A 138 -0.95 1.66 14.45
C ALA A 138 -1.94 0.76 13.67
N TRP A 139 -1.95 0.87 12.35
CA TRP A 139 -2.80 0.05 11.51
C TRP A 139 -2.34 -1.43 11.48
N LEU A 140 -1.03 -1.68 11.37
CA LEU A 140 -0.48 -3.03 11.45
C LEU A 140 -0.80 -3.69 12.80
N ASP A 141 -0.64 -2.99 13.91
CA ASP A 141 -0.98 -3.54 15.24
C ASP A 141 -2.48 -3.90 15.34
N GLY A 142 -3.36 -3.13 14.69
CA GLY A 142 -4.78 -3.43 14.58
C GLY A 142 -5.07 -4.72 13.78
N ILE A 143 -4.37 -4.93 12.67
CA ILE A 143 -4.47 -6.16 11.86
C ILE A 143 -3.98 -7.38 12.65
N GLU A 144 -2.89 -7.24 13.39
CA GLU A 144 -2.35 -8.32 14.23
C GLU A 144 -3.32 -8.75 15.33
N GLY A 145 -4.14 -7.81 15.83
CA GLY A 145 -5.24 -8.13 16.74
C GLY A 145 -6.33 -8.97 16.07
N LEU A 146 -6.70 -8.64 14.83
CA LEU A 146 -7.72 -9.36 14.05
C LEU A 146 -7.28 -10.76 13.62
N SER A 147 -6.01 -10.92 13.22
CA SER A 147 -5.47 -12.23 12.83
C SER A 147 -5.43 -13.21 14.01
N ARG A 148 -5.00 -12.75 15.18
CA ARG A 148 -5.00 -13.57 16.42
C ARG A 148 -6.40 -13.93 16.91
N GLY A 149 -7.36 -13.02 16.78
CA GLY A 149 -8.76 -13.29 17.12
C GLY A 149 -9.40 -14.38 16.24
N SER A 150 -9.00 -14.45 14.96
CA SER A 150 -9.52 -15.45 14.02
C SER A 150 -8.96 -16.86 14.25
N ALA A 151 -7.77 -17.00 14.85
CA ALA A 151 -7.16 -18.29 15.16
C ALA A 151 -7.71 -18.97 16.43
N SER A 152 -8.60 -18.28 17.17
CA SER A 152 -9.13 -18.73 18.47
C SER A 152 -10.58 -19.20 18.42
N SER A 153 -11.16 -19.40 17.22
CA SER A 153 -12.55 -19.86 17.02
C SER A 153 -12.63 -21.25 16.40
#